data_AF-A0A9P0FUK4-F1
#
_entry.id   AF-A0A9P0FUK4-F1
#
_cell.length_a   1.000
_cell.length_b   1.000
_cell.length_c   1.000
_cell.angle_alpha   90.00
_cell.angle_beta   90.00
_cell.angle_gamma   90.00
#
_symmetry.space_group_name_H-M   'P 1'
#
loop_
_entity.id
_entity.type
_entity.pdbx_description
1 polymer ?
#
loop_
_entity_poly.entity_id
_entity_poly.type
_entity_poly.pdbx_seq_one_letter_code
_entity_poly.pdbx_strand_id
1 'polypeptide(L)' 'MAVFGITMRYAWFAVPLSGFMIGKFLDDQETLRMTNFRDKSSLYGRLVKEGDQPTWP' A
#
# COMPACT_ATOMS: atom_id res chain seq x y z
N MET A 1 23.58 -17.45 21.59
CA MET A 1 23.85 -17.72 20.16
C MET A 1 23.39 -16.51 19.36
N ALA A 2 24.33 -15.67 18.92
CA ALA A 2 24.03 -14.61 17.95
C ALA A 2 24.39 -15.16 16.57
N VAL A 3 23.44 -15.13 15.64
CA VAL A 3 23.71 -15.47 14.24
C VAL A 3 24.06 -14.15 13.55
N PHE A 4 25.28 -14.02 13.04
CA PHE A 4 25.81 -12.80 12.41
C PHE A 4 25.70 -11.50 13.25
N GLY A 5 25.91 -11.58 14.58
CA GLY A 5 25.85 -10.39 15.46
C GLY A 5 24.44 -9.86 15.73
N ILE A 6 23.42 -10.45 15.11
CA ILE A 6 22.01 -10.17 15.40
C ILE A 6 21.61 -11.02 16.61
N THR A 7 21.47 -10.34 17.74
CA THR A 7 20.90 -10.91 18.96
C THR A 7 19.37 -10.94 18.85
N MET A 8 18.70 -11.92 19.48
CA MET A 8 17.22 -12.03 19.52
C MET A 8 16.50 -10.75 19.98
N ARG A 9 17.21 -9.86 20.69
CA ARG A 9 16.71 -8.54 21.09
C ARG A 9 16.42 -7.62 19.89
N TYR A 10 17.15 -7.73 18.79
CA TYR A 10 16.92 -6.94 17.59
C TYR A 10 15.73 -7.45 16.76
N ALA A 11 15.32 -8.71 16.94
CA ALA A 11 14.12 -9.24 16.28
C ALA A 11 12.84 -8.50 16.70
N TRP A 12 12.83 -7.88 17.88
CA TRP A 12 11.72 -7.05 18.34
C TRP A 12 11.49 -5.79 17.49
N PHE A 13 12.49 -5.30 16.76
CA PHE A 13 12.29 -4.21 15.78
C PHE A 13 11.54 -4.67 14.54
N ALA A 14 11.60 -5.96 14.20
CA ALA A 14 10.88 -6.50 13.05
C ALA A 14 9.36 -6.51 13.28
N VAL A 15 8.91 -6.57 14.53
CA VAL A 15 7.47 -6.61 14.89
C VAL A 15 6.73 -5.36 14.42
N PRO A 16 7.08 -4.12 14.83
CA PRO A 16 6.39 -2.92 14.36
C PRO A 16 6.55 -2.71 12.85
N LEU A 17 7.72 -3.05 12.29
CA LEU A 17 7.95 -2.92 10.85
C LEU A 17 7.04 -3.86 10.05
N SER A 18 6.91 -5.11 10.48
CA SER A 18 6.01 -6.08 9.86
C SER A 18 4.54 -5.65 9.96
N GLY A 19 4.12 -5.14 11.13
CA GLY A 19 2.78 -4.61 11.33
C GLY A 19 2.46 -3.45 10.39
N PHE A 20 3.41 -2.50 10.24
CA PHE A 20 3.27 -1.41 9.28
C PHE A 20 3.15 -1.90 7.83
N MET A 21 4.03 -2.82 7.41
CA MET A 21 4.03 -3.33 6.04
C MET A 21 2.74 -4.09 5.71
N ILE A 22 2.26 -4.90 6.65
CA ILE A 22 0.99 -5.63 6.49
C ILE A 22 -0.18 -4.64 6.46
N GLY A 23 -0.22 -3.68 7.38
CA GLY A 23 -1.26 -2.64 7.42
C GLY A 23 -1.33 -1.87 6.10
N LYS A 24 -0.18 -1.37 5.63
CA LYS A 24 -0.09 -0.68 4.34
C LYS A 24 -0.57 -1.56 3.18
N PHE A 25 -0.17 -2.83 3.16
CA PHE A 25 -0.61 -3.75 2.11
C PHE A 25 -2.14 -3.91 2.09
N LEU A 26 -2.77 -4.02 3.27
CA LEU A 26 -4.23 -4.12 3.38
C LEU A 26 -4.92 -2.82 2.92
N ASP A 27 -4.39 -1.66 3.30
CA ASP A 27 -4.91 -0.36 2.87
C ASP A 27 -4.82 -0.16 1.35
N ASP A 28 -3.71 -0.59 0.74
CA ASP A 28 -3.51 -0.54 -0.71
C ASP A 28 -4.53 -1.45 -1.43
N GLN A 29 -4.83 -2.64 -0.89
CA GLN A 29 -5.87 -3.53 -1.41
C GLN A 29 -7.27 -2.92 -1.29
N GLU A 30 -7.60 -2.29 -0.16
CA GLU A 30 -8.89 -1.65 0.02
C GLU A 30 -9.05 -0.45 -0.92
N THR A 31 -7.98 0.32 -1.14
CA THR A 31 -7.95 1.41 -2.12
C THR A 31 -8.28 0.91 -3.53
N LEU A 32 -7.74 -0.25 -3.92
CA LEU A 32 -8.07 -0.89 -5.21
C LEU A 32 -9.54 -1.32 -5.31
N ARG A 33 -10.20 -1.66 -4.19
CA ARG A 33 -11.65 -1.97 -4.18
C ARG A 33 -12.50 -0.71 -4.29
N MET A 34 -11.98 0.43 -3.88
CA MET A 34 -12.67 1.74 -3.89
C MET A 34 -12.51 2.52 -5.20
N THR A 35 -12.09 1.89 -6.30
CA THR A 35 -11.88 2.59 -7.59
C THR A 35 -13.15 2.74 -8.44
N ASN A 36 -14.33 2.33 -7.97
CA ASN A 36 -15.56 2.33 -8.78
C ASN A 36 -16.00 3.73 -9.23
N PHE A 37 -15.74 4.76 -8.41
CA PHE A 37 -16.06 6.17 -8.69
C PHE A 37 -14.86 6.98 -9.20
N ARG A 38 -13.74 6.30 -9.46
CA ARG A 38 -12.55 6.92 -10.03
C ARG A 38 -12.85 7.57 -11.38
N ASP A 39 -12.33 8.78 -11.57
CA ASP A 39 -12.49 9.58 -12.80
C ASP A 39 -13.96 9.89 -13.19
N LYS A 40 -14.88 9.80 -12.22
CA LYS A 40 -16.32 10.08 -12.42
C LYS A 40 -16.87 11.24 -11.59
N SER A 41 -16.02 11.88 -10.78
CA SER A 41 -16.45 13.02 -9.95
C SER A 41 -16.70 14.27 -10.79
N SER A 42 -17.54 15.19 -10.31
CA SER A 42 -17.82 16.45 -11.02
C SER A 42 -16.57 17.33 -11.18
N LEU A 43 -15.63 17.26 -10.22
CA LEU A 43 -14.41 18.09 -10.20
C LEU A 43 -13.24 17.45 -10.96
N TYR A 44 -13.09 16.12 -10.89
CA TYR A 44 -11.92 15.41 -11.42
C TYR A 44 -12.29 14.35 -12.46
N GLY A 45 -13.53 14.34 -12.94
CA GLY A 45 -14.00 13.43 -13.95
C GLY A 45 -13.32 13.69 -15.29
N ARG A 46 -12.68 12.68 -15.87
CA ARG A 46 -12.01 12.81 -17.15
C ARG A 46 -12.06 11.51 -17.94
N LEU A 47 -12.02 11.63 -19.26
CA LEU A 47 -11.76 10.50 -20.14
C LEU A 47 -10.26 10.17 -20.08
N VAL A 48 -9.94 8.95 -19.67
CA VAL A 48 -8.59 8.40 -19.72
C VAL A 48 -8.33 7.95 -21.17
N LYS A 49 -7.19 8.32 -21.74
CA LYS A 49 -6.84 7.85 -23.09
C LYS A 49 -6.58 6.34 -23.04
N GLU A 50 -6.82 5.67 -24.17
CA GLU A 50 -6.55 4.25 -24.29
C GLU A 50 -5.05 3.98 -24.06
N GLY A 51 -4.73 3.20 -23.02
CA GLY A 51 -3.36 2.90 -22.60
C GLY A 51 -2.80 3.78 -21.47
N ASP A 52 -3.47 4.86 -21.08
CA ASP A 52 -3.06 5.67 -19.93
C ASP A 52 -3.44 4.98 -18.61
N GLN A 53 -2.60 5.16 -17.59
CA GLN A 53 -2.93 4.73 -16.23
C GLN A 53 -4.10 5.56 -15.67
N PRO A 54 -4.94 4.95 -14.82
CA PRO A 54 -5.97 5.70 -14.11
C PRO A 54 -5.36 6.77 -13.19
N THR A 55 -6.15 7.77 -12.77
CA THR A 55 -5.62 8.88 -11.94
C THR A 55 -5.09 8.40 -10.57
N TRP A 56 -5.66 7.33 -10.01
CA TRP A 56 -5.21 6.71 -8.75
C TRP A 56 -5.78 5.30 -8.54
N PRO A 57 -5.21 4.46 -7.66
CA PRO A 57 -3.84 4.60 -7.16
C PRO A 57 -2.84 4.66 -8.30
#